data_AF-A0A2E5FUA3-F1
#
_entry.id   AF-A0A2E5FUA3-F1
#
_cell.length_a   1.000
_cell.length_b   1.000
_cell.length_c   1.000
_cell.angle_alpha   90.00
_cell.angle_beta   90.00
_cell.angle_gamma   90.00
#
_symmetry.space_group_name_H-M   'P 1'
#
loop_
_entity.id
_entity.type
_entity.pdbx_description
1 polymer ?
#
loop_
_entity_poly.entity_id
_entity_poly.type
_entity_poly.pdbx_seq_one_letter_code
_entity_poly.pdbx_strand_id
1 'polypeptide(L)'
;MTYSFTEKKRIRKDFGKQTSALDVPNLLSIQLETYNVFLQNNIDPEKRKNVGLEAAFKTLFPIESFSKNARLEFVSYRLEEPVFSVRECQ
;
A
#
# COMPACT_ATOMS: atom_id res chain seq x y z
N MET A 1 21.15 -1.80 -28.71
CA MET A 1 21.02 -1.20 -27.37
C MET A 1 20.85 0.29 -27.53
N THR A 2 19.63 0.79 -27.40
CA THR A 2 19.39 2.24 -27.43
C THR A 2 19.64 2.77 -26.03
N TYR A 3 20.83 3.35 -25.80
CA TYR A 3 21.18 3.92 -24.51
C TYR A 3 20.28 5.10 -24.14
N SER A 4 19.92 5.19 -22.87
CA SER A 4 19.26 6.38 -22.32
C SER A 4 20.20 7.60 -22.37
N PHE A 5 19.65 8.81 -22.24
CA PHE A 5 20.44 10.04 -22.28
C PHE A 5 21.54 10.07 -21.20
N THR A 6 21.27 9.56 -20.00
CA THR A 6 22.22 9.51 -18.89
C THR A 6 23.27 8.42 -19.07
N GLU A 7 22.91 7.27 -19.64
CA GLU A 7 23.84 6.17 -19.94
C GLU A 7 24.88 6.56 -21.00
N LYS A 8 24.48 7.35 -22.01
CA LYS A 8 25.40 7.86 -23.05
C LYS A 8 26.53 8.71 -22.48
N LYS A 9 26.31 9.40 -21.36
CA LYS A 9 27.33 10.25 -20.72
C LYS A 9 28.47 9.44 -20.10
N ARG A 10 28.23 8.19 -19.66
CA ARG A 10 29.25 7.32 -19.08
C ARG A 10 28.88 5.85 -19.27
N ILE A 11 29.43 5.27 -20.33
CA ILE A 11 29.18 3.87 -20.68
C ILE A 11 29.92 2.96 -19.69
N ARG A 12 29.19 2.05 -19.02
CA ARG A 12 29.76 0.96 -18.22
C ARG A 12 29.79 -0.30 -19.09
N LYS A 13 30.99 -0.84 -19.33
CA LYS A 13 31.15 -2.11 -20.04
C LYS A 13 30.82 -3.27 -19.10
N ASP A 14 29.90 -4.13 -19.53
CA ASP A 14 29.54 -5.38 -18.87
C ASP A 14 30.31 -6.55 -19.53
N PHE A 15 30.75 -7.51 -18.73
CA PHE A 15 31.46 -8.74 -19.16
C PHE A 15 30.63 -10.01 -18.93
N GLY A 16 29.41 -9.88 -18.41
CA GLY A 16 28.45 -10.97 -18.25
C GLY A 16 28.16 -11.64 -19.59
N LYS A 17 28.32 -12.97 -19.65
CA LYS A 17 28.08 -13.76 -20.86
C LYS A 17 26.61 -14.14 -21.04
N GLN A 18 25.87 -14.17 -19.94
CA GLN A 18 24.47 -14.55 -19.91
C GLN A 18 23.62 -13.30 -19.69
N THR A 19 22.61 -13.13 -20.54
CA THR A 19 21.63 -12.05 -20.39
C THR A 19 20.68 -12.40 -19.24
N SER A 20 20.29 -11.40 -18.46
CA SER A 20 19.26 -11.60 -17.44
C SER A 20 17.97 -12.09 -18.11
N ALA A 21 17.39 -13.18 -17.58
CA ALA A 21 16.14 -13.72 -18.09
C ALA A 21 14.92 -12.88 -17.66
N LEU A 22 15.07 -12.14 -16.56
CA LEU A 22 14.05 -11.28 -15.98
C LEU A 22 14.67 -9.94 -15.58
N ASP A 23 13.88 -8.88 -15.65
CA ASP A 23 14.30 -7.57 -15.16
C ASP A 23 14.33 -7.56 -13.63
N VAL A 24 15.19 -6.70 -13.09
CA VAL A 24 15.26 -6.50 -11.64
C VAL A 24 13.94 -5.87 -11.18
N PRO A 25 13.22 -6.48 -10.23
CA PRO A 25 11.95 -5.94 -9.77
C PRO A 25 12.16 -4.67 -8.94
N ASN A 26 11.07 -3.94 -8.70
CA ASN A 26 11.11 -2.82 -7.76
C ASN A 26 11.43 -3.33 -6.35
N LEU A 27 12.61 -2.97 -5.83
CA LEU A 27 13.12 -3.43 -4.54
C LEU A 27 12.31 -2.93 -3.33
N LEU A 28 11.47 -1.91 -3.52
CA LEU A 28 10.59 -1.34 -2.50
C LEU A 28 9.13 -1.79 -2.65
N SER A 29 8.82 -2.62 -3.65
CA SER A 29 7.47 -3.11 -3.95
C SER A 29 6.78 -3.66 -2.71
N ILE A 30 7.45 -4.54 -1.97
CA ILE A 30 6.90 -5.19 -0.77
C ILE A 30 6.37 -4.16 0.23
N GLN A 31 7.15 -3.12 0.54
CA GLN A 31 6.75 -2.11 1.54
C GLN A 31 5.55 -1.30 1.06
N LEU A 32 5.56 -0.88 -0.20
CA LEU A 32 4.48 -0.08 -0.78
C LEU A 32 3.19 -0.90 -0.93
N GLU A 33 3.30 -2.12 -1.45
CA GLU A 33 2.17 -3.00 -1.72
C GLU A 33 1.50 -3.46 -0.44
N THR A 34 2.26 -3.88 0.58
CA THR A 34 1.70 -4.31 1.86
C THR A 34 0.94 -3.19 2.56
N TYR A 35 1.49 -1.98 2.56
CA TYR A 35 0.82 -0.81 3.14
C TYR A 35 -0.45 -0.43 2.37
N ASN A 36 -0.41 -0.49 1.04
CA ASN A 36 -1.60 -0.25 0.20
C ASN A 36 -2.69 -1.30 0.43
N VAL A 37 -2.32 -2.57 0.58
CA VAL A 37 -3.27 -3.67 0.90
C VAL A 37 -3.86 -3.47 2.29
N PHE A 38 -3.07 -3.00 3.26
CA PHE A 38 -3.55 -2.73 4.62
C PHE A 38 -4.58 -1.59 4.65
N LEU A 39 -4.31 -0.50 3.92
CA LEU A 39 -5.16 0.70 3.92
C LEU A 39 -6.37 0.61 2.99
N GLN A 40 -6.24 -0.05 1.84
CA GLN A 40 -7.27 -0.09 0.78
C GLN A 40 -7.83 1.30 0.40
N ASN A 41 -6.99 2.34 0.44
CA ASN A 41 -7.41 3.73 0.35
C ASN A 41 -8.17 4.07 -0.96
N ASN A 42 -7.71 3.48 -2.07
CA ASN A 42 -8.27 3.75 -3.41
C ASN A 42 -9.40 2.76 -3.80
N ILE A 43 -9.92 1.99 -2.85
CA ILE A 43 -11.00 1.02 -3.07
C ILE A 43 -12.27 1.55 -2.41
N ASP A 44 -13.36 1.56 -3.18
CA ASP A 44 -14.70 1.87 -2.69
C ASP A 44 -15.03 1.02 -1.45
N PRO A 45 -15.53 1.62 -0.35
CA PRO A 45 -15.86 0.89 0.88
C PRO A 45 -16.63 -0.42 0.67
N GLU A 46 -17.58 -0.48 -0.27
CA GLU A 46 -18.38 -1.69 -0.52
C GLU A 46 -17.59 -2.82 -1.21
N LYS A 47 -16.50 -2.47 -1.90
CA LYS A 47 -15.65 -3.41 -2.65
C LYS A 47 -14.38 -3.81 -1.90
N ARG A 48 -14.17 -3.30 -0.68
CA ARG A 48 -12.99 -3.61 0.13
C ARG A 48 -12.98 -5.08 0.52
N LYS A 49 -11.81 -5.69 0.42
CA LYS A 49 -11.57 -7.06 0.87
C LYS A 49 -11.48 -7.07 2.39
N ASN A 50 -11.81 -8.20 3.00
CA ASN A 50 -11.70 -8.38 4.45
C ASN A 50 -10.23 -8.57 4.88
N VAL A 51 -9.41 -7.53 4.75
CA VAL A 51 -7.98 -7.48 5.09
C VAL A 51 -7.62 -6.11 5.68
N GLY A 52 -6.51 -6.04 6.43
CA GLY A 52 -6.02 -4.77 6.98
C GLY A 52 -7.01 -4.11 7.92
N LEU A 53 -7.28 -2.82 7.71
CA LEU A 53 -8.22 -2.04 8.52
C LEU A 53 -9.64 -2.63 8.49
N GLU A 54 -10.11 -3.04 7.31
CA GLU A 54 -11.44 -3.62 7.13
C GLU A 54 -11.61 -4.89 7.97
N ALA A 55 -10.59 -5.76 7.99
CA ALA A 55 -10.58 -6.97 8.82
C ALA A 55 -10.57 -6.65 10.32
N ALA A 56 -9.79 -5.65 10.73
CA ALA A 56 -9.74 -5.24 12.13
C ALA A 56 -11.12 -4.77 12.62
N PHE A 57 -11.80 -3.92 11.85
CA PHE A 57 -13.15 -3.47 12.20
C PHE A 57 -14.17 -4.60 12.19
N LYS A 58 -14.19 -5.45 11.15
CA LYS A 58 -15.12 -6.59 11.08
C LYS A 58 -14.91 -7.63 12.16
N THR A 59 -13.72 -7.71 12.74
CA THR A 59 -13.43 -8.63 13.86
C THR A 59 -13.93 -8.08 15.19
N LEU A 60 -13.92 -6.76 15.37
CA LEU A 60 -14.33 -6.09 16.61
C LEU A 60 -15.84 -5.78 16.67
N PHE A 61 -16.45 -5.52 15.52
CA PHE A 61 -17.85 -5.13 15.42
C PHE A 61 -18.73 -6.31 14.97
N PRO A 62 -19.99 -6.36 15.44
CA PRO A 62 -20.68 -5.38 16.26
C PRO A 62 -20.32 -5.43 17.75
N ILE A 63 -20.45 -4.30 18.43
CA ILE A 63 -20.30 -4.21 19.89
C ILE A 63 -21.68 -4.03 20.50
N GLU A 64 -22.07 -4.90 21.43
CA GLU A 64 -23.36 -4.85 22.12
C GLU A 64 -23.22 -4.36 23.56
N SER A 65 -24.17 -3.55 24.02
CA SER A 65 -24.27 -3.16 25.43
C SER A 65 -24.64 -4.36 26.30
N PHE A 66 -24.13 -4.44 27.53
CA PHE A 66 -24.49 -5.48 28.50
C PHE A 66 -26.00 -5.61 28.73
N SER A 67 -26.72 -4.50 28.68
CA SER A 67 -28.19 -4.45 28.83
C SER A 67 -28.96 -4.77 27.54
N LYS A 68 -28.26 -5.07 26.43
CA LYS A 68 -28.82 -5.38 25.10
C LYS A 68 -29.75 -4.32 24.49
N ASN A 69 -29.75 -3.11 25.03
CA ASN A 69 -30.57 -2.00 24.54
C ASN A 69 -29.89 -1.15 23.46
N ALA A 70 -28.61 -1.41 23.17
CA ALA A 70 -27.83 -0.69 22.18
C ALA A 70 -26.81 -1.63 21.52
N ARG A 71 -26.59 -1.40 20.22
CA ARG A 71 -25.61 -2.09 19.39
C ARG A 71 -24.90 -1.06 18.52
N LEU A 72 -23.58 -1.12 18.49
CA LEU A 72 -22.75 -0.31 17.62
C LEU A 72 -22.31 -1.15 16.42
N GLU A 73 -22.49 -0.61 15.23
CA GLU A 73 -22.12 -1.26 13.98
C GLU A 73 -21.06 -0.44 13.24
N PHE A 74 -20.13 -1.15 12.61
CA PHE A 74 -19.18 -0.55 11.70
C PHE A 74 -19.81 -0.48 10.30
N VAL A 75 -19.84 0.72 9.72
CA VAL A 75 -20.35 0.96 8.37
C VAL A 75 -19.21 1.08 7.36
N SER A 76 -18.27 2.01 7.58
CA SER A 76 -17.12 2.23 6.72
C SER A 76 -16.05 3.10 7.40
N TYR A 77 -14.87 3.19 6.79
CA TYR A 77 -13.83 4.16 7.16
C TYR A 77 -13.36 4.96 5.96
N ARG A 78 -12.84 6.16 6.22
CA ARG A 78 -12.10 6.99 5.25
C ARG A 78 -10.78 7.44 5.85
N LEU A 79 -9.76 7.56 5.02
CA LEU A 79 -8.47 8.13 5.39
C LEU A 79 -8.41 9.52 4.80
N GLU A 80 -8.25 10.52 5.65
CA GLU A 80 -8.10 11.91 5.23
C GLU A 80 -6.63 12.21 4.92
N GLU A 81 -6.40 13.25 4.13
CA GLU A 81 -5.04 13.71 3.85
C GLU A 81 -4.41 14.25 5.15
N PRO A 82 -3.12 13.97 5.39
CA PRO A 82 -2.44 14.50 6.56
C PRO A 82 -2.37 16.03 6.46
N VAL A 83 -2.57 16.70 7.60
CA VAL A 83 -2.55 18.17 7.69
C VAL A 83 -1.19 18.76 7.31
N PHE A 84 -0.12 17.99 7.53
CA PHE A 84 1.25 18.39 7.26
C PHE A 84 1.93 17.40 6.31
N SER A 85 2.81 17.94 5.48
CA SER A 85 3.68 17.15 4.61
C SER A 85 4.82 16.50 5.40
N VAL A 86 5.46 15.50 4.78
CA VAL A 86 6.60 14.79 5.40
C VAL A 86 7.73 15.73 5.82
N ARG A 87 8.00 16.80 5.06
CA ARG A 87 9.07 17.77 5.38
C ARG A 87 8.73 18.67 6.56
N GLU A 88 7.45 18.96 6.78
CA GLU A 88 7.01 19.80 7.89
C GLU A 88 6.98 19.03 9.21
N CYS A 89 6.89 17.69 9.15
CA CYS A 89 6.92 16.82 10.33
C CYS A 89 8.34 16.40 10.79
N GLN A 90 9.39 16.69 10.00
CA GLN A 90 10.79 16.37 10.32
C GLN A 90 11.43 17.48 11.15
#